data_AF-A0A1M5AZD2-F1
#
_entry.id   AF-A0A1M5AZD2-F1
#
_cell.length_a   1.000
_cell.length_b   1.000
_cell.length_c   1.000
_cell.angle_alpha   90.00
_cell.angle_beta   90.00
_cell.angle_gamma   90.00
#
_symmetry.space_group_name_H-M   'P 1'
#
loop_
_entity.id
_entity.type
_entity.pdbx_description
1 polymer ?
#
loop_
_entity_poly.entity_id
_entity_poly.type
_entity_poly.pdbx_seq_one_letter_code
_entity_poly.pdbx_strand_id
1 'polypeptide(L)'
;MKWKAGTETIFRGYKFTYDGLSRLKNAVYGEGATLVSNLNRFNEQVTGYDKQGNILGLSRYGLRASQAALPSPPITATTRSMKMEY
;
A
#
# COMPACT_ATOMS: atom_id res chain seq x y z
N MET A 1 -4.53 10.02 7.48
CA MET A 1 -5.93 10.12 7.01
C MET A 1 -6.74 8.97 7.61
N LYS A 2 -7.97 9.23 8.08
CA LYS A 2 -8.90 8.21 8.61
C LYS A 2 -10.26 8.33 7.91
N TRP A 3 -10.89 7.20 7.59
CA TRP A 3 -12.21 7.15 6.96
C TRP A 3 -13.04 5.98 7.51
N LYS A 4 -14.35 6.03 7.28
CA LYS A 4 -15.31 4.94 7.51
C LYS A 4 -16.42 5.04 6.45
N ALA A 5 -16.99 3.92 6.02
CA ALA A 5 -18.08 3.95 5.05
C ALA A 5 -19.44 3.86 5.75
N GLY A 6 -20.36 4.77 5.42
CA GLY A 6 -21.72 4.76 5.96
C GLY A 6 -21.81 4.62 7.49
N THR A 7 -22.59 3.64 7.93
CA THR A 7 -22.87 3.33 9.34
C THR A 7 -21.85 2.38 9.98
N GLU A 8 -20.77 2.02 9.28
CA GLU A 8 -19.70 1.20 9.87
C GLU A 8 -19.09 1.87 11.11
N THR A 9 -18.73 1.03 12.08
CA THR A 9 -18.10 1.44 13.35
C THR A 9 -16.57 1.41 13.28
N ILE A 10 -16.00 0.76 12.27
CA ILE A 10 -14.56 0.57 12.12
C ILE A 10 -13.96 1.72 11.30
N PHE A 11 -13.08 2.49 11.93
CA PHE A 11 -12.22 3.43 11.23
C PHE A 11 -11.11 2.67 10.49
N ARG A 12 -10.86 3.08 9.25
CA ARG A 12 -9.74 2.64 8.42
C ARG A 12 -8.85 3.83 8.13
N GLY A 13 -7.59 3.59 7.83
CA GLY A 13 -6.63 4.67 7.72
C GLY A 13 -5.30 4.23 7.14
N TYR A 14 -4.50 5.23 6.76
CA TYR A 14 -3.09 5.04 6.43
C TYR A 14 -2.20 5.89 7.34
N LYS A 15 -1.10 5.28 7.78
CA LYS A 15 0.06 5.94 8.38
C LYS A 15 1.08 6.18 7.28
N PHE A 16 1.43 7.45 7.06
CA PHE A 16 2.35 7.84 6.00
C PHE A 16 3.74 8.06 6.55
N THR A 17 4.73 7.69 5.74
CA THR A 17 6.14 8.06 5.95
C THR A 17 6.66 8.69 4.68
N TYR A 18 7.63 9.58 4.84
CA TYR A 18 8.18 10.37 3.75
C TYR A 18 9.68 10.14 3.63
N ASP A 19 10.24 10.40 2.46
CA ASP A 19 11.68 10.49 2.25
C ASP A 19 12.23 11.85 2.71
N GLY A 20 13.55 12.05 2.57
CA GLY A 20 14.22 13.29 2.96
C GLY A 20 13.81 14.53 2.13
N LEU A 21 13.02 14.35 1.06
CA LEU A 21 12.48 15.42 0.24
C LEU A 21 10.98 15.63 0.49
N SER A 22 10.43 15.07 1.57
CA SER A 22 9.01 15.14 1.92
C SER A 22 8.06 14.48 0.91
N ARG A 23 8.54 13.50 0.13
CA ARG A 23 7.72 12.73 -0.81
C ARG A 23 7.28 11.42 -0.19
N LEU A 24 6.12 10.90 -0.59
CA LEU A 24 5.54 9.67 -0.04
C LEU A 24 6.49 8.49 -0.22
N LYS A 25 6.87 7.83 0.87
CA LYS A 25 7.68 6.60 0.84
C LYS A 25 6.83 5.37 1.10
N ASN A 26 6.07 5.37 2.20
CA ASN A 26 5.17 4.27 2.56
C ASN A 26 3.83 4.79 3.06
N ALA A 27 2.76 4.10 2.69
CA ALA A 27 1.42 4.21 3.25
C ALA A 27 1.05 2.87 3.87
N VAL A 28 1.07 2.79 5.21
CA VAL A 28 0.75 1.57 5.96
C VAL A 28 -0.70 1.61 6.39
N TYR A 29 -1.48 0.64 5.93
CA TYR A 29 -2.90 0.53 6.29
C TYR A 29 -3.05 0.12 7.75
N GLY A 30 -4.14 0.58 8.37
CA GLY A 30 -4.59 0.07 9.64
C GLY A 30 -6.08 0.34 9.88
N GLU A 31 -6.60 -0.33 10.90
CA GLU A 31 -7.99 -0.22 11.35
C GLU A 31 -8.07 0.11 12.84
N GLY A 32 -9.25 0.58 13.25
CA GLY A 32 -9.54 1.02 14.62
C GLY A 32 -9.18 2.49 14.86
N ALA A 33 -9.54 3.00 16.04
CA ALA A 33 -9.35 4.42 16.39
C ALA A 33 -7.89 4.90 16.23
N THR A 34 -6.93 4.01 16.49
CA THR A 34 -5.48 4.24 16.48
C THR A 34 -4.76 3.64 15.27
N LEU A 35 -5.48 2.98 14.35
CA LEU A 35 -4.93 2.32 13.15
C LEU A 35 -3.82 1.31 13.49
N VAL A 36 -4.11 0.38 14.40
CA VAL A 36 -3.18 -0.68 14.83
C VAL A 36 -3.73 -2.08 14.59
N SER A 37 -5.01 -2.20 14.25
CA SER A 37 -5.63 -3.47 13.89
C SER A 37 -5.50 -3.72 12.39
N ASN A 38 -5.48 -5.00 11.98
CA ASN A 38 -5.47 -5.42 10.57
C ASN A 38 -4.39 -4.72 9.72
N LEU A 39 -3.23 -4.44 10.32
CA LEU A 39 -2.08 -3.84 9.65
C LEU A 39 -1.63 -4.69 8.46
N ASN A 40 -0.97 -4.06 7.50
CA ASN A 40 -0.32 -4.72 6.35
C ASN A 40 -1.27 -5.35 5.32
N ARG A 41 -2.57 -5.07 5.41
CA ARG A 41 -3.55 -5.34 4.35
C ARG A 41 -3.65 -4.06 3.52
N PHE A 42 -3.41 -4.06 2.21
CA PHE A 42 -3.48 -2.82 1.41
C PHE A 42 -2.35 -1.79 1.58
N ASN A 43 -1.18 -2.15 2.12
CA ASN A 43 -0.05 -1.19 2.13
C ASN A 43 0.34 -0.77 0.70
N GLU A 44 0.78 0.48 0.58
CA GLU A 44 1.38 1.01 -0.64
C GLU A 44 2.79 1.53 -0.33
N GLN A 45 3.73 1.28 -1.24
CA GLN A 45 5.11 1.74 -1.13
C GLN A 45 5.59 2.26 -2.47
N VAL A 46 6.05 3.50 -2.50
CA VAL A 46 6.77 4.03 -3.66
C VAL A 46 8.17 3.45 -3.65
N THR A 47 8.54 2.74 -4.72
CA THR A 47 9.82 2.05 -4.82
C THR A 47 10.93 2.94 -5.37
N GLY A 48 10.57 4.06 -5.99
CA GLY A 48 11.53 5.04 -6.47
C GLY A 48 10.86 6.27 -7.07
N TYR A 49 11.62 7.35 -7.07
CA TYR A 49 11.32 8.58 -7.79
C TYR A 49 12.48 8.90 -8.72
N ASP A 50 12.21 9.52 -9.86
CA ASP A 50 13.26 10.16 -10.64
C ASP A 50 13.69 11.50 -10.01
N LYS A 51 14.64 12.16 -10.67
CA LYS A 51 15.18 13.46 -10.23
C LYS A 51 14.17 14.61 -10.34
N GLN A 52 13.13 14.44 -11.17
CA GLN A 52 12.05 15.43 -11.35
C GLN A 52 10.87 15.18 -10.40
N GLY A 53 10.90 14.08 -9.64
CA GLY A 53 9.86 13.72 -8.69
C GLY A 53 8.73 12.86 -9.28
N ASN A 54 8.89 12.32 -10.49
CA ASN A 54 7.94 11.36 -11.03
C ASN A 54 8.10 10.01 -10.32
N ILE A 55 6.99 9.33 -10.07
CA ILE A 55 6.99 7.99 -9.46
C ILE A 55 7.48 6.98 -10.50
N LEU A 56 8.57 6.29 -10.19
CA LEU A 56 9.14 5.25 -11.05
C LEU A 56 8.52 3.87 -10.80
N GLY A 57 7.99 3.65 -9.60
CA GLY A 57 7.37 2.38 -9.27
C GLY A 57 6.56 2.43 -7.99
N LEU A 58 5.57 1.54 -7.93
CA LEU A 58 4.63 1.43 -6.83
C LEU A 58 4.39 -0.04 -6.52
N SER A 59 4.75 -0.45 -5.31
CA SER A 59 4.44 -1.75 -4.72
C SER A 59 3.14 -1.63 -3.93
N ARG A 60 2.21 -2.57 -4.14
CA ARG A 60 0.94 -2.62 -3.43
C ARG A 60 0.72 -4.00 -2.85
N TYR A 61 0.11 -4.08 -1.67
CA TYR A 61 -0.41 -5.34 -1.14
C TYR A 61 -1.92 -5.41 -1.35
N GLY A 62 -2.43 -6.60 -1.70
CA GLY A 62 -3.88 -6.84 -1.73
C GLY A 62 -4.43 -7.14 -0.33
N LEU A 63 -5.66 -7.70 -0.30
CA LEU A 63 -6.20 -8.31 0.90
C LEU A 63 -5.30 -9.48 1.30
N ARG A 64 -4.37 -9.24 2.23
CA ARG A 64 -3.58 -10.30 2.85
C ARG A 64 -4.39 -10.81 4.04
N ALA A 65 -4.53 -12.13 4.17
CA ALA A 65 -5.01 -12.73 5.43
C ALA A 65 -4.14 -12.17 6.58
N SER A 66 -4.70 -12.05 7.78
CA SER A 66 -3.89 -11.66 8.96
C SER A 66 -2.83 -12.74 9.18
N GLN A 67 -1.64 -12.54 8.61
CA GLN A 67 -0.53 -13.44 8.80
C GLN A 67 0.29 -12.93 9.97
N ALA A 68 0.35 -13.73 11.03
CA ALA A 68 1.38 -13.61 12.06
C ALA A 68 2.76 -13.52 11.39
N ALA A 69 3.53 -12.52 11.81
CA ALA A 69 4.87 -12.13 11.38
C ALA A 69 5.65 -13.11 10.46
N LEU A 70 5.63 -12.90 9.14
CA LEU A 70 6.76 -13.16 8.24
C LEU A 70 6.71 -12.16 7.06
N PRO A 71 7.84 -11.56 6.62
CA PRO A 71 7.84 -10.60 5.52
C PRO A 71 7.73 -11.33 4.16
N SER A 72 6.57 -11.24 3.50
CA SER A 72 6.40 -11.70 2.11
C SER A 72 6.62 -10.55 1.10
N PRO A 73 7.31 -10.79 -0.03
CA PRO A 73 7.72 -9.75 -0.96
C PRO A 73 6.55 -9.03 -1.67
N PRO A 74 6.80 -7.83 -2.23
CA PRO A 74 5.95 -7.12 -3.20
C PRO A 74 5.41 -8.02 -4.31
N ILE A 75 4.12 -7.88 -4.61
CA ILE A 75 3.58 -8.35 -5.90
C ILE A 75 4.02 -7.35 -6.96
N THR A 76 5.03 -7.72 -7.75
CA THR A 76 5.38 -6.99 -8.97
C THR A 76 4.31 -7.29 -10.02
N ALA A 77 3.61 -6.27 -10.50
CA ALA A 77 2.68 -6.44 -11.62
C ALA A 77 3.49 -6.75 -12.90
N THR A 78 3.59 -8.02 -13.27
CA THR A 78 4.12 -8.43 -14.58
C THR A 78 3.01 -8.23 -15.61
N THR A 79 3.15 -7.21 -16.47
CA THR A 79 2.29 -7.05 -17.65
C THR A 79 2.48 -8.26 -18.56
N ARG A 80 1.54 -9.22 -18.55
CA ARG A 80 1.50 -10.28 -19.56
C ARG A 80 0.97 -9.67 -20.86
N SER A 81 1.86 -9.42 -21.81
CA SER A 81 1.49 -9.19 -23.20
C SER A 81 0.78 -10.44 -23.71
N MET A 82 -0.55 -10.40 -23.83
CA MET A 82 -1.29 -11.40 -24.61
C MET A 82 -0.89 -11.21 -26.07
N LYS A 83 -0.03 -12.09 -26.59
CA LYS A 83 0.06 -12.27 -28.04
C LYS A 83 -1.22 -12.98 -28.47
N MET A 84 -2.05 -12.26 -29.21
CA MET A 84 -3.11 -12.88 -30.00
C MET A 84 -2.43 -13.49 -31.22
N GLU A 85 -2.34 -14.82 -31.24
CA GLU A 85 -2.04 -15.56 -32.46
C GLU A 85 -3.39 -15.84 -33.14
N TYR A 86 -3.44 -15.54 -34.45
CA TYR A 86 -4.64 -15.67 -35.30
C TYR A 86 -4.94 -17.12 -35.64
#